data_AF-A0A222PBF9-F1
#
_entry.id   AF-A0A222PBF9-F1
#
_cell.length_a   1.000
_cell.length_b   1.000
_cell.length_c   1.000
_cell.angle_alpha   90.00
_cell.angle_beta   90.00
_cell.angle_gamma   90.00
#
_symmetry.space_group_name_H-M   'P 1'
#
loop_
_entity.id
_entity.type
_entity.pdbx_description
1 polymer ?
#
loop_
_entity_poly.entity_id
_entity_poly.type
_entity_poly.pdbx_seq_one_letter_code
_entity_poly.pdbx_strand_id
1 'polypeptide(L)' 'MSKEMNFFIYLLEKYADKKNKNASDILKEWDKLNITQLIYSMYEKYHTETLENAFEDIDKIIESKRN' A
#
# COMPACT_ATOMS: atom_id res chain seq x y z
N MET A 1 -4.90 -13.66 12.80
CA MET A 1 -4.73 -12.53 11.88
C MET A 1 -5.88 -12.51 10.90
N SER A 2 -6.52 -11.36 10.68
CA SER A 2 -7.53 -11.20 9.62
C SER A 2 -6.85 -11.33 8.25
N LYS A 3 -7.57 -11.85 7.25
CA LYS A 3 -7.06 -11.96 5.86
C LYS A 3 -6.61 -10.60 5.31
N GLU A 4 -7.28 -9.54 5.71
CA GLU A 4 -6.94 -8.13 5.44
C GLU A 4 -5.52 -7.78 5.90
N MET A 5 -5.17 -8.14 7.14
CA MET A 5 -3.87 -7.81 7.72
C MET A 5 -2.73 -8.59 7.06
N ASN A 6 -2.95 -9.87 6.73
CA ASN A 6 -1.99 -10.68 6.00
C ASN A 6 -1.74 -10.13 4.59
N PHE A 7 -2.80 -9.77 3.88
CA PHE A 7 -2.68 -9.19 2.55
C PHE A 7 -2.03 -7.80 2.59
N PHE A 8 -2.36 -6.98 3.59
CA PHE A 8 -1.75 -5.67 3.76
C PHE A 8 -0.24 -5.77 3.96
N ILE A 9 0.23 -6.68 4.82
CA ILE A 9 1.67 -6.93 5.02
C ILE A 9 2.31 -7.43 3.71
N TYR A 10 1.67 -8.38 3.03
CA TYR A 10 2.16 -8.90 1.76
C TYR A 10 2.26 -7.83 0.66
N LEU A 11 1.24 -6.98 0.53
CA LEU A 11 1.19 -5.86 -0.40
C LEU A 11 2.28 -4.83 -0.07
N LEU A 12 2.47 -4.52 1.22
CA LEU A 12 3.52 -3.62 1.69
C LEU A 12 4.91 -4.16 1.33
N GLU A 13 5.19 -5.44 1.59
CA GLU A 13 6.47 -6.07 1.26
C GLU A 13 6.72 -6.08 -0.25
N LYS A 14 5.72 -6.43 -1.06
CA LYS A 14 5.84 -6.42 -2.53
C LYS A 14 6.01 -5.02 -3.10
N TYR A 15 5.32 -4.03 -2.54
CA TYR A 15 5.47 -2.64 -2.94
C TYR A 15 6.86 -2.11 -2.58
N ALA A 16 7.36 -2.47 -1.39
CA ALA A 16 8.70 -2.11 -0.93
C ALA A 16 9.78 -2.74 -1.83
N ASP A 17 9.65 -4.02 -2.17
CA ASP A 17 10.52 -4.73 -3.10
C ASP A 17 10.55 -4.05 -4.49
N LYS A 18 9.36 -3.71 -5.04
CA LYS A 18 9.23 -2.98 -6.31
C LYS A 18 9.89 -1.61 -6.29
N LYS A 19 9.83 -0.90 -5.16
CA LYS A 19 10.45 0.43 -4.97
C LYS A 19 11.90 0.34 -4.50
N ASN A 20 12.45 -0.87 -4.34
CA ASN A 20 13.77 -1.13 -3.77
C ASN A 20 13.98 -0.41 -2.41
N LYS A 21 12.94 -0.41 -1.58
CA LYS A 21 12.90 0.23 -0.25
C LYS A 21 12.55 -0.80 0.82
N ASN A 22 12.75 -0.47 2.08
CA ASN A 22 12.27 -1.31 3.17
C ASN A 22 10.77 -1.11 3.38
N ALA A 23 10.05 -2.19 3.69
CA ALA A 23 8.65 -2.16 4.09
C ALA A 23 8.40 -1.16 5.23
N SER A 24 9.32 -1.09 6.20
CA SER A 24 9.28 -0.14 7.31
C SER A 24 9.37 1.33 6.86
N ASP A 25 10.16 1.63 5.82
CA ASP A 25 10.28 3.00 5.29
C ASP A 25 9.03 3.39 4.51
N ILE A 26 8.50 2.47 3.68
CA ILE A 26 7.23 2.67 2.99
C ILE A 26 6.09 2.89 3.98
N LEU A 27 6.00 2.06 5.02
CA LEU A 27 4.96 2.18 6.04
C LEU A 27 5.03 3.54 6.76
N LYS A 28 6.25 4.02 7.07
CA LYS A 28 6.44 5.38 7.62
C LYS A 28 6.01 6.47 6.64
N GLU A 29 6.27 6.31 5.35
CA GLU A 29 5.78 7.26 4.34
C GLU A 29 4.25 7.27 4.28
N TRP A 30 3.62 6.09 4.29
CA TRP A 30 2.17 5.97 4.26
C TRP A 30 1.50 6.54 5.51
N ASP A 31 2.11 6.31 6.67
CA ASP A 31 1.65 6.84 7.95
C ASP A 31 1.74 8.37 7.99
N LYS A 32 2.88 8.94 7.54
CA LYS A 32 3.05 10.39 7.40
C LYS A 32 2.02 11.03 6.48
N LEU A 33 1.68 10.36 5.37
CA LEU A 33 0.70 10.84 4.40
C LEU A 33 -0.76 10.56 4.84
N ASN A 34 -0.97 9.87 5.97
CA ASN A 34 -2.27 9.40 6.44
C ASN A 34 -3.03 8.56 5.39
N ILE A 35 -2.31 7.76 4.61
CA ILE A 35 -2.89 6.89 3.56
C ILE A 35 -2.93 5.43 3.98
N THR A 36 -2.26 5.04 5.07
CA THR A 36 -2.25 3.66 5.59
C THR A 36 -3.65 3.11 5.80
N GLN A 37 -4.54 3.87 6.45
CA GLN A 37 -5.94 3.46 6.65
C GLN A 37 -6.73 3.39 5.35
N LEU A 38 -6.39 4.23 4.37
CA LEU A 38 -7.05 4.28 3.07
C LEU A 38 -6.70 3.04 2.25
N ILE A 39 -5.41 2.68 2.21
CA ILE A 39 -4.90 1.44 1.59
C ILE A 39 -5.50 0.22 2.27
N TYR A 40 -5.58 0.23 3.61
CA TYR A 40 -6.18 -0.87 4.38
C TYR A 40 -7.67 -1.03 4.06
N SER A 41 -8.41 0.08 3.93
CA SER A 41 -9.84 0.06 3.56
C SER A 41 -10.06 -0.36 2.10
N MET A 42 -9.07 -0.18 1.23
CA MET A 42 -9.10 -0.65 -0.16
C MET A 42 -8.77 -2.14 -0.31
N TYR A 43 -8.63 -2.89 0.79
CA TYR A 43 -8.37 -4.34 0.76
C TYR A 43 -9.33 -5.09 -0.16
N GLU A 44 -10.65 -4.85 -0.07
CA GLU A 44 -11.62 -5.55 -0.91
C GLU A 44 -11.35 -5.36 -2.41
N LYS A 45 -10.94 -4.16 -2.80
CA LYS A 45 -10.62 -3.82 -4.18
C LYS A 45 -9.30 -4.46 -4.62
N TYR A 46 -8.23 -4.25 -3.84
CA TYR A 46 -6.91 -4.78 -4.16
C TYR A 46 -6.82 -6.31 -4.07
N HIS A 47 -7.71 -6.96 -3.31
CA HIS A 47 -7.80 -8.41 -3.22
C HIS A 47 -8.52 -9.03 -4.43
N THR A 48 -9.34 -8.26 -5.15
CA THR A 48 -10.01 -8.70 -6.39
C THR A 48 -9.21 -8.34 -7.65
N GLU A 49 -8.36 -7.32 -7.59
CA GLU A 49 -7.51 -6.87 -8.71
C GLU A 49 -6.08 -7.44 -8.65
N THR A 50 -5.29 -7.14 -9.69
CA THR A 50 -3.86 -7.45 -9.72
C THR A 50 -3.08 -6.50 -8.80
N LEU A 51 -2.03 -7.01 -8.15
CA LEU A 51 -1.11 -6.20 -7.35
C LEU A 51 -0.56 -4.98 -8.09
N GLU A 52 -0.35 -5.07 -9.40
CA GLU A 52 0.13 -3.96 -10.22
C GLU A 52 -0.84 -2.77 -10.24
N ASN A 53 -2.15 -3.02 -10.42
CA ASN A 53 -3.18 -1.98 -10.31
C ASN A 53 -3.18 -1.34 -8.92
N ALA A 54 -3.05 -2.17 -7.88
CA ALA A 54 -2.99 -1.68 -6.50
C ALA A 54 -1.77 -0.77 -6.28
N PHE A 55 -0.60 -1.15 -6.82
CA PHE A 55 0.61 -0.34 -6.71
C PHE A 55 0.51 0.99 -7.46
N GLU A 56 -0.07 0.99 -8.65
CA GLU A 56 -0.31 2.23 -9.41
C GLU A 56 -1.29 3.16 -8.70
N ASP A 57 -2.35 2.62 -8.11
CA ASP A 57 -3.33 3.39 -7.34
C ASP A 57 -2.68 4.01 -6.09
N ILE A 58 -1.87 3.22 -5.35
CA ILE A 58 -1.09 3.72 -4.21
C ILE A 58 -0.14 4.83 -4.63
N ASP A 59 0.56 4.70 -5.76
CA ASP A 59 1.49 5.72 -6.24
C ASP A 59 0.75 7.02 -6.58
N LYS A 60 -0.42 6.93 -7.23
CA LYS A 60 -1.30 8.09 -7.51
C LYS A 60 -1.80 8.75 -6.22
N ILE A 61 -2.16 7.97 -5.21
CA ILE A 61 -2.58 8.48 -3.90
C ILE A 61 -1.42 9.23 -3.23
N ILE A 62 -0.21 8.66 -3.25
CA ILE A 62 0.99 9.30 -2.70
C ILE A 62 1.29 10.61 -3.43
N GLU A 63 1.24 10.59 -4.76
CA GLU A 63 1.47 11.77 -5.59
C GLU A 63 0.45 12.87 -5.30
N SER A 64 -0.84 12.51 -5.21
CA SER A 64 -1.92 13.44 -4.87
C SER A 64 -1.81 14.01 -3.45
N LYS A 65 -1.14 13.33 -2.52
CA LYS A 65 -0.91 13.82 -1.14
C LYS A 65 0.36 14.67 -1.01
N ARG A 66 1.26 14.59 -1.99
CA ARG A 66 2.50 15.37 -2.05
C ARG A 66 2.33 16.70 -2.79
N ASN A 67 1.32 16.81 -3.66
CA ASN A 67 0.85 18.05 -4.29
C ASN A 67 -0.08 18.83 -3.38
#